data_AF-A0A9R1RAT4-F1
#
_entry.id   AF-A0A9R1RAT4-F1
#
_cell.length_a   1.000
_cell.length_b   1.000
_cell.length_c   1.000
_cell.angle_alpha   90.00
_cell.angle_beta   90.00
_cell.angle_gamma   90.00
#
_symmetry.space_group_name_H-M   'P 1'
#
loop_
_entity.id
_entity.type
_entity.pdbx_description
1 polymer ?
#
loop_
_entity_poly.entity_id
_entity_poly.type
_entity_poly.pdbx_seq_one_letter_code
_entity_poly.pdbx_strand_id
1 'polypeptide(L)'
;MTSYKKDTVVVKSIEDVFKCGKFCGNLKHSERMNSGVMVVEPSETVFKDMISQVDRLPSYTGGDQGFLNSYYADFANSRVYEPDSPLTPEPETQRLSTLYNADVGLYMLANKWMVDEKELRVIHYTLGPLKPWDWWTAWLVKPVEIWQDVRQKLEESLPGTGGGRNPHDQLVVKFLFILPFCLLLFGYYQSCFQISNGPHLKLPSYFGAIAVLICFMSAGVSLAFAFTIIPRQIMPWTGHHQRNISDFDMEATFYWTGMAVIAIITVFSPTILGITALFTKTTGTGTVENLELRTTPRGDRRGCWWEL
;
A
#
# COMPACT_ATOMS: atom_id res chain seq x y z
N MET A 1 -2.37 2.84 35.54
CA MET A 1 -1.62 2.53 34.29
C MET A 1 -2.60 2.58 33.14
N THR A 2 -2.20 3.08 31.96
CA THR A 2 -3.08 3.01 30.77
C THR A 2 -2.51 2.01 29.77
N SER A 3 -3.38 1.16 29.24
CA SER A 3 -3.09 0.14 28.24
C SER A 3 -3.71 0.55 26.90
N TYR A 4 -2.92 0.48 25.84
CA TYR A 4 -3.31 0.83 24.48
C TYR A 4 -3.04 -0.34 23.53
N LYS A 5 -3.95 -0.58 22.59
CA LYS A 5 -3.59 -1.35 21.40
C LYS A 5 -2.66 -0.54 20.50
N LYS A 6 -1.77 -1.25 19.80
CA LYS A 6 -0.72 -0.66 18.94
C LYS A 6 -1.26 0.15 17.76
N ASP A 7 -2.54 0.06 17.48
CA ASP A 7 -3.28 0.73 16.41
C ASP A 7 -4.16 1.87 16.95
N THR A 8 -3.72 2.52 18.03
CA THR A 8 -4.33 3.73 18.59
C THR A 8 -3.37 4.91 18.52
N VAL A 9 -3.89 6.12 18.35
CA VAL A 9 -3.11 7.35 18.36
C VAL A 9 -3.75 8.36 19.30
N VAL A 10 -2.91 8.94 20.17
CA VAL A 10 -3.30 10.01 21.10
C VAL A 10 -3.09 11.35 20.40
N VAL A 11 -4.16 12.12 20.23
CA VAL A 11 -4.16 13.42 19.53
C VAL A 11 -4.25 14.62 20.48
N LYS A 12 -4.62 14.38 21.74
CA LYS A 12 -4.66 15.37 22.82
C LYS A 12 -4.25 14.76 24.15
N SER A 13 -3.97 15.61 25.14
CA SER A 13 -3.74 15.14 26.51
C SER A 13 -4.91 14.32 27.02
N ILE A 14 -4.55 13.29 27.78
CA ILE A 14 -5.43 12.27 28.37
C ILE A 14 -5.10 12.09 29.85
N GLU A 15 -4.38 13.04 30.46
CA GLU A 15 -3.94 12.93 31.84
C GLU A 15 -5.10 12.82 32.83
N ASP A 16 -6.26 13.33 32.45
CA ASP A 16 -7.50 13.21 33.21
C ASP A 16 -7.95 11.75 33.38
N VAL A 17 -7.67 10.83 32.45
CA VAL A 17 -8.09 9.43 32.59
C VAL A 17 -7.34 8.70 33.70
N PHE A 18 -6.20 9.20 34.17
CA PHE A 18 -5.47 8.60 35.29
C PHE A 18 -6.21 8.72 36.63
N LYS A 19 -7.30 9.50 36.69
CA LYS A 19 -8.18 9.63 37.87
C LYS A 19 -9.47 8.81 37.76
N CYS A 20 -9.55 7.91 36.77
CA CYS A 20 -10.76 7.14 36.47
C CYS A 20 -10.99 5.93 37.41
N GLY A 21 -10.03 5.64 38.29
CA GLY A 21 -10.13 4.57 39.29
C GLY A 21 -9.50 3.26 38.88
N LYS A 22 -10.06 2.15 39.38
CA LYS A 22 -9.42 0.84 39.32
C LYS A 22 -9.46 0.21 37.93
N PHE A 23 -10.58 0.32 37.24
CA PHE A 23 -10.72 -0.21 35.90
C PHE A 23 -11.64 0.67 35.04
N CYS A 24 -11.08 1.22 33.97
CA CYS A 24 -11.85 1.94 32.97
C CYS A 24 -11.61 1.41 31.58
N GLY A 25 -12.68 1.32 30.81
CA GLY A 25 -12.61 0.94 29.41
C GLY A 25 -13.63 1.72 28.61
N ASN A 26 -13.57 1.65 27.29
CA ASN A 26 -14.64 2.20 26.46
C ASN A 26 -15.70 1.15 26.19
N LEU A 27 -16.97 1.54 26.15
CA LEU A 27 -18.05 0.70 25.65
C LEU A 27 -18.21 0.92 24.15
N LYS A 28 -18.12 -0.16 23.36
CA LYS A 28 -18.46 -0.13 21.94
C LYS A 28 -19.95 -0.40 21.75
N HIS A 29 -20.33 -0.70 20.51
CA HIS A 29 -21.64 -1.20 20.14
C HIS A 29 -21.95 -2.55 20.83
N SER A 30 -23.25 -2.82 21.03
CA SER A 30 -23.78 -4.05 21.65
C SER A 30 -23.37 -4.28 23.11
N GLU A 31 -23.23 -3.21 23.91
CA GLU A 31 -22.95 -3.30 25.35
C GLU A 31 -21.67 -4.06 25.71
N ARG A 32 -20.72 -4.12 24.77
CA ARG A 32 -19.43 -4.79 24.96
C ARG A 32 -18.32 -3.77 25.10
N MET A 33 -17.43 -4.01 26.05
CA MET A 33 -16.21 -3.26 26.22
C MET A 33 -15.26 -3.45 25.03
N ASN A 34 -14.60 -2.36 24.64
CA ASN A 34 -13.47 -2.32 23.73
C ASN A 34 -12.17 -2.34 24.53
N SER A 35 -11.31 -3.34 24.32
CA SER A 35 -10.01 -3.46 25.01
C SER A 35 -8.88 -2.63 24.40
N GLY A 36 -9.20 -1.75 23.44
CA GLY A 36 -8.25 -0.88 22.73
C GLY A 36 -7.62 0.19 23.59
N VAL A 37 -8.39 0.74 24.55
CA VAL A 37 -7.94 1.75 25.51
C VAL A 37 -8.54 1.41 26.86
N MET A 38 -7.69 1.15 27.85
CA MET A 38 -8.12 0.83 29.20
C MET A 38 -7.22 1.50 30.23
N VAL A 39 -7.82 2.01 31.31
CA VAL A 39 -7.09 2.45 32.51
C VAL A 39 -7.23 1.34 33.54
N VAL A 40 -6.11 0.89 34.10
CA VAL A 40 -6.06 -0.20 35.08
C VAL A 40 -5.19 0.18 36.27
N GLU A 41 -5.67 -0.14 37.46
CA GLU A 41 -4.87 -0.20 38.69
C GLU A 41 -4.13 -1.56 38.71
N PRO A 42 -2.79 -1.58 38.68
CA PRO A 42 -2.05 -2.84 38.79
C PRO A 42 -2.34 -3.51 40.13
N SER A 43 -2.77 -4.77 40.08
CA SER A 43 -3.10 -5.54 41.28
C SER A 43 -2.74 -7.01 41.06
N GLU A 44 -1.86 -7.52 41.91
CA GLU A 44 -1.42 -8.93 41.85
C GLU A 44 -2.58 -9.89 42.13
N THR A 45 -3.49 -9.52 43.04
CA THR A 45 -4.67 -10.32 43.37
C THR A 45 -5.61 -10.44 42.17
N VAL A 46 -5.92 -9.32 41.52
CA VAL A 46 -6.76 -9.28 40.33
C VAL A 46 -6.11 -10.02 39.16
N PHE A 47 -4.79 -9.89 38.98
CA PHE A 47 -4.06 -10.63 37.94
C PHE A 47 -4.12 -12.15 38.18
N LYS A 48 -3.83 -12.62 39.39
CA LYS A 48 -3.90 -14.05 39.74
C LYS A 48 -5.30 -14.62 39.57
N ASP A 49 -6.32 -13.84 39.95
CA ASP A 49 -7.71 -14.23 39.75
C ASP A 49 -8.03 -14.32 38.25
N MET A 50 -7.72 -13.30 37.44
CA MET A 50 -7.90 -13.35 35.98
C MET A 50 -7.24 -14.58 35.35
N ILE A 51 -5.99 -14.89 35.69
CA ILE A 51 -5.28 -16.08 35.19
C ILE A 51 -6.02 -17.37 35.57
N SER A 52 -6.56 -17.46 36.80
CA SER A 52 -7.33 -18.62 37.24
C SER A 52 -8.67 -18.80 36.49
N GLN A 53 -9.17 -17.74 35.84
CA GLN A 53 -10.41 -17.73 35.09
C GLN A 53 -10.22 -17.96 33.58
N VAL A 54 -9.00 -17.93 33.04
CA VAL A 54 -8.74 -18.04 31.59
C VAL A 54 -9.32 -19.32 30.98
N ASP A 55 -9.22 -20.45 31.68
CA ASP A 55 -9.76 -21.74 31.23
C ASP A 55 -11.24 -21.97 31.62
N ARG A 56 -11.84 -21.02 32.36
CA ARG A 56 -13.20 -21.15 32.94
C ARG A 56 -14.21 -20.23 32.27
N LEU A 57 -13.82 -19.00 31.99
CA LEU A 57 -14.69 -18.01 31.37
C LEU A 57 -14.60 -18.08 29.84
N PRO A 58 -15.73 -17.96 29.12
CA PRO A 58 -15.71 -17.97 27.67
C PRO A 58 -15.04 -16.71 27.12
N SER A 59 -14.39 -16.81 25.96
CA SER A 59 -13.97 -15.65 25.17
C SER A 59 -14.55 -15.74 23.77
N TYR A 60 -15.60 -14.95 23.48
CA TYR A 60 -16.29 -14.99 22.18
C TYR A 60 -15.41 -14.52 21.01
N THR A 61 -14.30 -13.83 21.29
CA THR A 61 -13.30 -13.43 20.28
C THR A 61 -12.11 -14.38 20.21
N GLY A 62 -11.99 -15.34 21.14
CA GLY A 62 -10.77 -16.12 21.35
C GLY A 62 -9.56 -15.29 21.81
N GLY A 63 -9.80 -14.08 22.33
CA GLY A 63 -8.74 -13.12 22.70
C GLY A 63 -9.06 -12.31 23.95
N ASP A 64 -8.27 -11.25 24.16
CA ASP A 64 -8.33 -10.37 25.34
C ASP A 64 -9.71 -9.72 25.52
N GLN A 65 -10.26 -9.14 24.44
CA GLN A 65 -11.53 -8.42 24.51
C GLN A 65 -12.67 -9.35 24.94
N GLY A 66 -12.75 -10.55 24.35
CA GLY A 66 -13.78 -11.52 24.69
C GLY A 66 -13.68 -11.99 26.14
N PHE A 67 -12.46 -12.28 26.61
CA PHE A 67 -12.21 -12.70 27.99
C PHE A 67 -12.57 -11.58 28.98
N LEU A 68 -12.10 -10.34 28.74
CA LEU A 68 -12.34 -9.22 29.64
C LEU A 68 -13.83 -8.85 29.74
N ASN A 69 -14.60 -9.00 28.66
CA ASN A 69 -16.06 -8.82 28.71
C ASN A 69 -16.74 -9.90 29.56
N SER A 70 -16.20 -11.12 29.61
CA SER A 70 -16.73 -12.19 30.46
C SER A 70 -16.29 -12.03 31.92
N TYR A 71 -15.07 -11.55 32.15
CA TYR A 71 -14.52 -11.29 33.49
C TYR A 71 -15.21 -10.09 34.15
N TYR A 72 -15.36 -8.98 33.42
CA TYR A 72 -16.12 -7.80 33.85
C TYR A 72 -17.54 -7.82 33.27
N ALA A 73 -18.32 -8.85 33.61
CA ALA A 73 -19.64 -9.08 33.01
C ALA A 73 -20.63 -7.91 33.19
N ASP A 74 -20.50 -7.14 34.28
CA ASP A 74 -21.37 -5.99 34.58
C ASP A 74 -20.85 -4.66 34.04
N PHE A 75 -19.74 -4.65 33.29
CA PHE A 75 -19.08 -3.43 32.82
C PHE A 75 -20.00 -2.52 31.98
N ALA A 76 -20.97 -3.10 31.27
CA ALA A 76 -21.95 -2.35 30.50
C ALA A 76 -22.76 -1.36 31.37
N ASN A 77 -23.01 -1.73 32.63
CA ASN A 77 -23.79 -0.95 33.60
C ASN A 77 -22.93 0.07 34.37
N SER A 78 -21.61 0.06 34.22
CA SER A 78 -20.72 1.01 34.87
C SER A 78 -21.04 2.45 34.48
N ARG A 79 -20.83 3.41 35.39
CA ARG A 79 -21.09 4.83 35.10
C ARG A 79 -20.06 5.39 34.13
N VAL A 80 -20.46 6.36 33.32
CA VAL A 80 -19.52 7.11 32.49
C VAL A 80 -18.59 7.91 33.41
N TYR A 81 -17.29 7.88 33.12
CA TYR A 81 -16.30 8.68 33.82
C TYR A 81 -16.40 10.15 33.42
N GLU A 82 -16.59 11.01 34.41
CA GLU A 82 -16.66 12.47 34.26
C GLU A 82 -15.52 13.10 35.07
N PRO A 83 -14.46 13.62 34.41
CA PRO A 83 -13.28 14.16 35.10
C PRO A 83 -13.60 15.31 36.07
N ASP A 84 -14.62 16.10 35.75
CA ASP A 84 -15.04 17.28 36.52
C ASP A 84 -16.01 16.94 37.66
N SER A 85 -16.45 15.68 37.76
CA SER A 85 -17.39 15.20 38.79
C SER A 85 -16.92 13.87 39.41
N PRO A 86 -15.82 13.88 40.18
CA PRO A 86 -15.30 12.67 40.81
C PRO A 86 -16.28 12.12 41.86
N LEU A 87 -16.39 10.79 41.91
CA LEU A 87 -17.28 10.07 42.83
C LEU A 87 -16.55 9.64 44.10
N THR A 88 -17.23 9.69 45.24
CA THR A 88 -16.74 9.16 46.52
C THR A 88 -17.80 8.26 47.18
N PRO A 89 -17.49 6.97 47.48
CA PRO A 89 -16.26 6.25 47.13
C PRO A 89 -16.14 6.06 45.61
N GLU A 90 -14.90 5.86 45.14
CA GLU A 90 -14.60 5.63 43.73
C GLU A 90 -15.16 4.28 43.27
N PRO A 91 -15.89 4.20 42.14
CA PRO A 91 -16.39 2.95 41.60
C PRO A 91 -15.26 1.98 41.22
N GLU A 92 -15.51 0.67 41.31
CA GLU A 92 -14.53 -0.34 40.85
C GLU A 92 -14.33 -0.30 39.33
N THR A 93 -15.39 0.01 38.58
CA THR A 93 -15.36 0.11 37.13
C THR A 93 -16.07 1.36 36.62
N GLN A 94 -15.52 1.99 35.58
CA GLN A 94 -16.15 3.14 34.90
C GLN A 94 -15.99 3.06 33.37
N ARG A 95 -16.93 3.68 32.65
CA ARG A 95 -16.92 3.76 31.18
C ARG A 95 -16.25 5.06 30.72
N LEU A 96 -15.19 4.93 29.94
CA LEU A 96 -14.62 6.03 29.17
C LEU A 96 -15.56 6.41 28.03
N SER A 97 -15.76 7.71 27.85
CA SER A 97 -16.50 8.23 26.70
C SER A 97 -15.80 7.90 25.38
N THR A 98 -16.54 7.97 24.27
CA THR A 98 -16.02 7.71 22.91
C THR A 98 -14.88 8.65 22.53
N LEU A 99 -14.72 9.80 23.21
CA LEU A 99 -13.60 10.73 23.00
C LEU A 99 -12.22 10.08 23.23
N TYR A 100 -12.17 9.09 24.13
CA TYR A 100 -10.94 8.38 24.53
C TYR A 100 -10.73 7.06 23.78
N ASN A 101 -11.60 6.69 22.84
CA ASN A 101 -11.46 5.49 22.02
C ASN A 101 -12.33 5.61 20.76
N ALA A 102 -12.07 6.64 19.95
CA ALA A 102 -12.88 6.92 18.76
C ALA A 102 -12.63 5.89 17.67
N ASP A 103 -13.69 5.20 17.24
CA ASP A 103 -13.62 4.06 16.34
C ASP A 103 -13.59 4.50 14.86
N VAL A 104 -12.46 4.27 14.17
CA VAL A 104 -12.31 4.59 12.75
C VAL A 104 -13.25 3.77 11.86
N GLY A 105 -13.58 2.55 12.25
CA GLY A 105 -14.59 1.74 11.56
C GLY A 105 -15.97 2.38 11.58
N LEU A 106 -16.34 2.99 12.71
CA LEU A 106 -17.60 3.74 12.81
C LEU A 106 -17.55 5.06 12.02
N TYR A 107 -16.41 5.75 12.02
CA TYR A 107 -16.19 6.91 11.16
C TYR A 107 -16.41 6.58 9.68
N MET A 108 -15.88 5.45 9.20
CA MET A 108 -16.03 5.03 7.81
C MET A 108 -17.48 4.75 7.42
N LEU A 109 -18.28 4.19 8.35
CA LEU A 109 -19.71 3.95 8.12
C LEU A 109 -20.53 5.24 8.14
N ALA A 110 -20.19 6.19 9.01
CA ALA A 110 -20.93 7.43 9.20
C ALA A 110 -20.43 8.61 8.33
N ASN A 111 -19.23 8.47 7.73
CA ASN A 111 -18.47 9.54 7.07
C ASN A 111 -18.30 10.82 7.94
N LYS A 112 -18.29 10.64 9.27
CA LYS A 112 -18.06 11.69 10.28
C LYS A 112 -17.72 11.07 11.62
N TRP A 113 -17.09 11.85 12.50
CA TRP A 113 -16.93 11.46 13.89
C TRP A 113 -18.28 11.48 14.61
N MET A 114 -18.49 10.52 15.52
CA MET A 114 -19.69 10.45 16.36
C MET A 114 -19.63 11.39 17.58
N VAL A 115 -18.54 12.13 17.69
CA VAL A 115 -18.22 13.09 18.75
C VAL A 115 -17.67 14.36 18.08
N ASP A 116 -17.58 15.46 18.84
CA ASP A 116 -16.91 16.66 18.34
C ASP A 116 -15.45 16.33 18.02
N GLU A 117 -15.06 16.54 16.76
CA GLU A 117 -13.70 16.32 16.28
C GLU A 117 -12.69 17.17 17.05
N LYS A 118 -13.10 18.37 17.46
CA LYS A 118 -12.25 19.24 18.27
C LYS A 118 -11.99 18.68 19.65
N GLU A 119 -12.84 17.80 20.19
CA GLU A 119 -12.69 17.22 21.52
C GLU A 119 -12.09 15.82 21.51
N LEU A 120 -11.80 15.26 20.34
CA LEU A 120 -11.16 13.94 20.19
C LEU A 120 -9.84 13.88 20.94
N ARG A 121 -9.61 12.75 21.62
CA ARG A 121 -8.38 12.53 22.40
C ARG A 121 -7.61 11.31 21.94
N VAL A 122 -8.31 10.21 21.63
CA VAL A 122 -7.70 8.99 21.12
C VAL A 122 -8.49 8.44 19.95
N ILE A 123 -7.79 8.12 18.87
CA ILE A 123 -8.35 7.49 17.67
C ILE A 123 -7.86 6.05 17.62
N HIS A 124 -8.76 5.11 17.35
CA HIS A 124 -8.50 3.67 17.29
C HIS A 124 -8.83 3.12 15.90
N TYR A 125 -7.81 2.59 15.22
CA TYR A 125 -7.89 2.03 13.87
C TYR A 125 -8.39 0.58 13.90
N THR A 126 -9.68 0.43 14.20
CA THR A 126 -10.38 -0.86 14.41
C THR A 126 -10.62 -1.67 13.13
N LEU A 127 -10.40 -1.10 11.95
CA LEU A 127 -10.59 -1.79 10.68
C LEU A 127 -9.43 -2.75 10.45
N GLY A 128 -9.68 -4.05 10.71
CA GLY A 128 -8.69 -5.13 10.64
C GLY A 128 -7.76 -5.08 9.42
N PRO A 129 -8.28 -5.09 8.18
CA PRO A 129 -7.45 -5.07 6.97
C PRO A 129 -6.94 -3.69 6.57
N LEU A 130 -7.41 -2.60 7.21
CA LEU A 130 -7.08 -1.22 6.85
C LEU A 130 -6.29 -0.57 7.99
N LYS A 131 -5.03 -0.99 8.13
CA LYS A 131 -4.17 -0.48 9.19
C LYS A 131 -3.39 0.76 8.77
N PRO A 132 -3.20 1.73 9.67
CA PRO A 132 -2.72 3.05 9.29
C PRO A 132 -1.23 3.08 8.91
N TRP A 133 -0.47 2.04 9.26
CA TRP A 133 0.90 1.88 8.78
C TRP A 133 0.92 1.50 7.29
N ASP A 134 -0.06 0.75 6.81
CA ASP A 134 -0.13 0.36 5.40
C ASP A 134 -0.42 1.60 4.54
N TRP A 135 0.57 2.02 3.75
CA TRP A 135 0.56 3.30 3.04
C TRP A 135 -0.66 3.49 2.12
N TRP A 136 -1.16 2.41 1.52
CA TRP A 136 -2.29 2.43 0.59
C TRP A 136 -3.62 2.68 1.30
N THR A 137 -3.69 2.45 2.62
CA THR A 137 -4.92 2.69 3.39
C THR A 137 -5.27 4.17 3.48
N ALA A 138 -4.27 5.06 3.32
CA ALA A 138 -4.48 6.50 3.27
C ALA A 138 -5.41 6.92 2.10
N TRP A 139 -5.57 6.10 1.04
CA TRP A 139 -6.48 6.44 -0.08
C TRP A 139 -7.94 6.18 0.28
N LEU A 140 -8.14 5.26 1.22
CA LEU A 140 -9.43 4.70 1.54
C LEU A 140 -9.97 5.27 2.84
N VAL A 141 -9.09 5.63 3.77
CA VAL A 141 -9.43 5.97 5.16
C VAL A 141 -8.79 7.31 5.54
N LYS A 142 -9.58 8.39 5.49
CA LYS A 142 -9.11 9.76 5.77
C LYS A 142 -8.35 9.92 7.10
N PRO A 143 -8.81 9.35 8.24
CA PRO A 143 -8.10 9.51 9.51
C PRO A 143 -6.64 9.02 9.50
N VAL A 144 -6.24 8.15 8.56
CA VAL A 144 -4.85 7.64 8.45
C VAL A 144 -3.84 8.77 8.28
N GLU A 145 -4.21 9.91 7.72
CA GLU A 145 -3.32 11.09 7.63
C GLU A 145 -2.85 11.55 9.02
N ILE A 146 -3.73 11.53 10.03
CA ILE A 146 -3.40 11.91 11.42
C ILE A 146 -2.34 10.97 11.99
N TRP A 147 -2.48 9.66 11.75
CA TRP A 147 -1.47 8.68 12.17
C TRP A 147 -0.10 9.00 11.59
N GLN A 148 -0.06 9.33 10.32
CA GLN A 148 1.17 9.56 9.58
C GLN A 148 1.83 10.88 10.00
N ASP A 149 1.05 11.93 10.25
CA ASP A 149 1.50 13.19 10.82
C ASP A 149 2.15 13.01 12.21
N VAL A 150 1.57 12.15 13.05
CA VAL A 150 2.16 11.81 14.36
C VAL A 150 3.44 11.00 14.17
N ARG A 151 3.38 9.96 13.34
CA ARG A 151 4.51 9.05 13.06
C ARG A 151 5.76 9.78 12.59
N GLN A 152 5.62 10.75 11.69
CA GLN A 152 6.76 11.52 11.16
C GLN A 152 7.47 12.36 12.21
N LYS A 153 6.77 12.74 13.28
CA LYS A 153 7.30 13.55 14.39
C LYS A 153 7.92 12.70 15.50
N LEU A 154 7.73 11.38 15.46
CA LEU A 154 8.30 10.50 16.47
C LEU A 154 9.82 10.43 16.33
N GLU A 155 10.49 10.53 17.47
CA GLU A 155 11.92 10.27 17.60
C GLU A 155 12.25 8.84 17.20
N GLU A 156 13.50 8.61 16.82
CA GLU A 156 13.94 7.27 16.47
C GLU A 156 13.95 6.37 17.71
N SER A 157 13.30 5.21 17.60
CA SER A 157 13.34 4.17 18.64
C SER A 157 14.54 3.25 18.46
N LEU A 158 14.97 3.07 17.21
CA LEU A 158 16.18 2.36 16.79
C LEU A 158 16.91 3.23 15.74
N PRO A 159 18.24 3.12 15.60
CA PRO A 159 19.00 3.92 14.65
C PRO A 159 18.44 3.86 13.24
N GLY A 160 18.10 5.02 12.67
CA GLY A 160 17.56 5.12 11.31
C GLY A 160 16.05 4.84 11.19
N THR A 161 15.34 4.70 12.30
CA THR A 161 13.86 4.53 12.30
C THR A 161 13.07 5.83 12.47
N GLY A 162 13.76 6.97 12.60
CA GLY A 162 13.16 8.29 12.76
C GLY A 162 12.12 8.59 11.67
N GLY A 163 11.02 9.22 12.07
CA GLY A 163 9.89 9.52 11.19
C GLY A 163 9.23 8.26 10.59
N GLY A 164 9.44 7.10 11.20
CA GLY A 164 8.85 5.84 10.76
C GLY A 164 9.56 5.16 9.58
N ARG A 165 10.78 5.57 9.27
CA ARG A 165 11.61 4.99 8.21
C ARG A 165 12.18 3.63 8.63
N ASN A 166 12.66 2.85 7.67
CA ASN A 166 13.40 1.62 7.91
C ASN A 166 14.54 1.53 6.89
N PRO A 167 15.82 1.52 7.32
CA PRO A 167 16.96 1.48 6.41
C PRO A 167 16.97 0.25 5.48
N HIS A 168 16.52 -0.91 5.97
CA HIS A 168 16.43 -2.13 5.16
C HIS A 168 15.39 -1.97 4.07
N ASP A 169 14.20 -1.46 4.42
CA ASP A 169 13.13 -1.25 3.45
C ASP A 169 13.54 -0.21 2.40
N GLN A 170 14.23 0.86 2.81
CA GLN A 170 14.76 1.86 1.89
C GLN A 170 15.80 1.27 0.93
N LEU A 171 16.70 0.41 1.42
CA LEU A 171 17.68 -0.27 0.57
C LEU A 171 17.00 -1.19 -0.45
N VAL A 172 16.00 -1.95 -0.02
CA VAL A 172 15.21 -2.83 -0.88
C VAL A 172 14.49 -2.03 -1.95
N VAL A 173 13.82 -0.92 -1.58
CA VAL A 173 13.13 -0.03 -2.54
C VAL A 173 14.12 0.54 -3.57
N LYS A 174 15.28 1.03 -3.13
CA LYS A 174 16.33 1.54 -4.02
C LYS A 174 16.85 0.47 -4.98
N PHE A 175 17.07 -0.75 -4.49
CA PHE A 175 17.51 -1.87 -5.32
C PHE A 175 16.44 -2.27 -6.35
N LEU A 176 15.19 -2.43 -5.91
CA LEU A 176 14.05 -2.75 -6.78
C LEU A 176 13.80 -1.65 -7.82
N PHE A 177 14.14 -0.39 -7.52
CA PHE A 177 14.07 0.70 -8.48
C PHE A 177 15.18 0.63 -9.53
N ILE A 178 16.43 0.32 -9.15
CA ILE A 178 17.59 0.29 -10.07
C ILE A 178 17.57 -0.97 -10.97
N LEU A 179 17.12 -2.10 -10.43
CA LEU A 179 17.18 -3.41 -11.10
C LEU A 179 16.53 -3.44 -12.50
N PRO A 180 15.31 -2.88 -12.74
CA PRO A 180 14.70 -2.83 -14.06
C PRO A 180 15.56 -2.08 -15.10
N PHE A 181 16.19 -0.97 -14.71
CA PHE A 181 17.06 -0.20 -15.62
C PHE A 181 18.33 -0.98 -15.96
N CYS A 182 18.93 -1.67 -15.01
CA CYS A 182 20.08 -2.55 -15.26
C CYS A 182 19.72 -3.70 -16.21
N LEU A 183 18.57 -4.35 -15.99
CA LEU A 183 18.08 -5.44 -16.84
C LEU A 183 17.80 -4.96 -18.27
N LEU A 184 17.25 -3.75 -18.42
CA LEU A 184 17.07 -3.14 -19.73
C LEU A 184 18.35 -2.85 -20.47
N LEU A 185 19.31 -2.20 -19.80
CA LEU A 185 20.59 -1.84 -20.40
C LEU A 185 21.35 -3.11 -20.83
N PHE A 186 21.30 -4.15 -20.00
CA PHE A 186 21.86 -5.46 -20.33
C PHE A 186 21.15 -6.11 -21.52
N GLY A 187 19.82 -6.10 -21.54
CA GLY A 187 19.03 -6.62 -22.66
C GLY A 187 19.26 -5.88 -23.98
N TYR A 188 19.38 -4.55 -23.93
CA TYR A 188 19.73 -3.71 -25.07
C TYR A 188 21.12 -4.05 -25.62
N TYR A 189 22.13 -4.14 -24.74
CA TYR A 189 23.49 -4.50 -25.13
C TYR A 189 23.58 -5.90 -25.77
N GLN A 190 22.89 -6.90 -25.18
CA GLN A 190 22.78 -8.25 -25.74
C GLN A 190 22.14 -8.25 -27.13
N SER A 191 21.05 -7.50 -27.31
CA SER A 191 20.37 -7.37 -28.61
C SER A 191 21.28 -6.74 -29.67
N CYS A 192 21.98 -5.63 -29.33
CA CYS A 192 22.97 -5.00 -30.21
C CYS A 192 24.11 -5.97 -30.57
N PHE A 193 24.57 -6.78 -29.62
CA PHE A 193 25.63 -7.77 -29.85
C PHE A 193 25.17 -8.92 -30.76
N GLN A 194 23.93 -9.41 -30.62
CA GLN A 194 23.41 -10.48 -31.46
C GLN A 194 23.12 -10.02 -32.89
N ILE A 195 22.62 -8.80 -33.09
CA ILE A 195 22.43 -8.20 -34.42
C ILE A 195 23.78 -8.09 -35.16
N SER A 196 24.88 -7.90 -34.44
CA SER A 196 26.22 -7.82 -35.02
C SER A 196 26.76 -9.17 -35.52
N ASN A 197 26.25 -10.32 -35.07
CA ASN A 197 26.92 -11.62 -35.25
C ASN A 197 26.03 -12.82 -35.63
N GLY A 198 24.71 -12.68 -35.77
CA GLY A 198 23.78 -13.82 -35.96
C GLY A 198 23.09 -13.91 -37.33
N PRO A 199 22.79 -15.11 -37.86
CA PRO A 199 21.95 -15.26 -39.06
C PRO A 199 20.47 -14.97 -38.74
N HIS A 200 19.78 -14.31 -39.68
CA HIS A 200 18.36 -13.95 -39.59
C HIS A 200 17.45 -15.19 -39.50
N LEU A 201 17.04 -15.59 -38.29
CA LEU A 201 15.99 -16.60 -38.10
C LEU A 201 14.59 -15.99 -38.23
N LYS A 202 13.71 -16.65 -39.01
CA LYS A 202 12.28 -16.32 -39.10
C LYS A 202 11.55 -16.86 -37.85
N LEU A 203 10.95 -15.96 -37.08
CA LEU A 203 10.20 -16.31 -35.87
C LEU A 203 8.73 -16.64 -36.20
N PRO A 204 8.13 -17.70 -35.62
CA PRO A 204 6.72 -18.04 -35.84
C PRO A 204 5.73 -16.96 -35.37
N SER A 205 4.59 -16.80 -36.06
CA SER A 205 3.63 -15.70 -35.86
C SER A 205 2.94 -15.66 -34.49
N TYR A 206 2.79 -16.81 -33.81
CA TYR A 206 2.15 -16.90 -32.49
C TYR A 206 3.05 -16.43 -31.33
N PHE A 207 4.36 -16.27 -31.56
CA PHE A 207 5.29 -15.77 -30.54
C PHE A 207 4.95 -14.35 -30.08
N GLY A 208 4.44 -13.50 -30.98
CA GLY A 208 4.01 -12.14 -30.63
C GLY A 208 2.89 -12.13 -29.59
N ALA A 209 1.87 -12.98 -29.76
CA ALA A 209 0.76 -13.08 -28.82
C ALA A 209 1.19 -13.65 -27.45
N ILE A 210 2.08 -14.65 -27.45
CA ILE A 210 2.63 -15.22 -26.21
C ILE A 210 3.49 -14.19 -25.47
N ALA A 211 4.33 -13.42 -26.18
CA ALA A 211 5.14 -12.37 -25.59
C ALA A 211 4.29 -11.27 -24.94
N VAL A 212 3.22 -10.83 -25.60
CA VAL A 212 2.27 -9.86 -25.04
C VAL A 212 1.58 -10.40 -23.79
N LEU A 213 1.14 -11.67 -23.80
CA LEU A 213 0.51 -12.29 -22.64
C LEU A 213 1.48 -12.42 -21.44
N ILE A 214 2.72 -12.86 -21.69
CA ILE A 214 3.77 -12.92 -20.66
C ILE A 214 4.08 -11.53 -20.10
N CYS A 215 4.09 -10.50 -20.95
CA CYS A 215 4.27 -9.11 -20.56
C CYS A 215 3.15 -8.66 -19.59
N PHE A 216 1.88 -8.86 -19.93
CA PHE A 216 0.77 -8.52 -19.03
C PHE A 216 0.81 -9.30 -17.70
N MET A 217 1.13 -10.59 -17.75
CA MET A 217 1.28 -11.41 -16.54
C MET A 217 2.45 -10.93 -15.68
N SER A 218 3.57 -10.55 -16.30
CA SER A 218 4.73 -9.99 -15.61
C SER A 218 4.42 -8.63 -14.98
N ALA A 219 3.69 -7.74 -15.67
CA ALA A 219 3.22 -6.49 -15.10
C ALA A 219 2.27 -6.70 -13.92
N GLY A 220 1.31 -7.63 -14.05
CA GLY A 220 0.38 -7.97 -12.98
C GLY A 220 1.08 -8.53 -11.73
N VAL A 221 2.03 -9.46 -11.94
CA VAL A 221 2.85 -10.03 -10.85
C VAL A 221 3.76 -8.96 -10.24
N SER A 222 4.38 -8.10 -11.05
CA SER A 222 5.23 -7.00 -10.55
C SER A 222 4.42 -6.01 -9.70
N LEU A 223 3.21 -5.65 -10.14
CA LEU A 223 2.30 -4.80 -9.39
C LEU A 223 1.90 -5.47 -8.07
N ALA A 224 1.46 -6.73 -8.10
CA ALA A 224 1.08 -7.46 -6.89
C ALA A 224 2.26 -7.62 -5.91
N PHE A 225 3.46 -7.91 -6.43
CA PHE A 225 4.67 -8.03 -5.64
C PHE A 225 5.06 -6.69 -5.00
N ALA A 226 4.94 -5.58 -5.73
CA ALA A 226 5.10 -4.24 -5.19
C ALA A 226 4.12 -3.98 -4.05
N PHE A 227 2.82 -4.29 -4.21
CA PHE A 227 1.84 -4.17 -3.12
C PHE A 227 2.20 -4.99 -1.86
N THR A 228 2.87 -6.14 -2.02
CA THR A 228 3.25 -7.01 -0.89
C THR A 228 4.60 -6.66 -0.24
N ILE A 229 5.54 -6.08 -1.00
CA ILE A 229 6.92 -5.83 -0.56
C ILE A 229 7.18 -4.37 -0.22
N ILE A 230 6.44 -3.42 -0.80
CA ILE A 230 6.60 -2.01 -0.43
C ILE A 230 6.44 -1.90 1.08
N PRO A 231 7.37 -1.23 1.77
CA PRO A 231 7.28 -1.00 3.20
C PRO A 231 5.87 -0.55 3.56
N ARG A 232 5.28 -1.20 4.56
CA ARG A 232 4.08 -0.74 5.28
C ARG A 232 4.35 0.58 6.04
N GLN A 233 5.15 1.47 5.47
CA GLN A 233 5.83 2.54 6.17
C GLN A 233 6.08 3.77 5.29
N ILE A 234 6.15 3.64 3.96
CA ILE A 234 6.45 4.77 3.07
C ILE A 234 5.20 5.10 2.24
N MET A 235 4.63 6.29 2.47
CA MET A 235 3.54 6.84 1.66
C MET A 235 4.07 7.68 0.49
N PRO A 236 3.66 7.40 -0.76
CA PRO A 236 4.08 8.15 -1.93
C PRO A 236 3.44 9.56 -2.13
N TRP A 237 2.43 9.98 -1.36
CA TRP A 237 1.96 11.37 -1.35
C TRP A 237 1.40 11.75 0.02
N THR A 238 1.83 12.89 0.54
CA THR A 238 0.98 13.94 1.14
C THR A 238 1.75 15.25 1.17
N GLY A 239 1.73 15.95 0.02
CA GLY A 239 1.96 17.38 -0.09
C GLY A 239 0.62 18.09 -0.31
N HIS A 240 -0.28 18.08 0.66
CA HIS A 240 -1.50 18.90 0.61
C HIS A 240 -1.93 19.32 2.02
N HIS A 241 -1.09 20.13 2.67
CA HIS A 241 -1.47 21.36 3.39
C HIS A 241 -0.19 21.98 3.96
N GLN A 242 0.38 22.90 3.18
CA GLN A 242 1.32 23.95 3.59
C GLN A 242 2.45 23.53 4.55
N ARG A 243 3.46 22.82 4.04
CA ARG A 243 4.81 22.82 4.64
C ARG A 243 5.88 22.95 3.55
N ASN A 244 6.92 23.71 3.86
CA ASN A 244 7.97 24.19 2.98
C ASN A 244 8.49 23.12 2.01
N ILE A 245 8.38 23.44 0.72
CA ILE A 245 9.01 22.71 -0.38
C ILE A 245 10.52 22.90 -0.27
N SER A 246 11.21 21.95 0.37
CA SER A 246 12.65 21.77 0.17
C SER A 246 13.02 20.33 -0.17
N ASP A 247 12.21 19.36 0.23
CA ASP A 247 12.44 17.95 -0.12
C ASP A 247 11.44 17.53 -1.20
N PHE A 248 11.87 17.66 -2.45
CA PHE A 248 11.30 16.90 -3.55
C PHE A 248 11.24 15.43 -3.12
N ASP A 249 10.05 14.84 -3.03
CA ASP A 249 9.87 13.45 -2.61
C ASP A 249 10.38 12.52 -3.71
N MET A 250 11.70 12.37 -3.73
CA MET A 250 12.45 11.56 -4.68
C MET A 250 11.94 10.12 -4.64
N GLU A 251 11.60 9.59 -3.47
CA GLU A 251 11.17 8.19 -3.31
C GLU A 251 9.82 7.92 -4.00
N ALA A 252 8.85 8.82 -3.86
CA ALA A 252 7.58 8.76 -4.57
C ALA A 252 7.74 8.94 -6.09
N THR A 253 8.59 9.89 -6.49
CA THR A 253 8.86 10.19 -7.90
C THR A 253 9.60 9.03 -8.57
N PHE A 254 10.61 8.46 -7.90
CA PHE A 254 11.33 7.27 -8.35
C PHE A 254 10.39 6.08 -8.45
N TYR A 255 9.50 5.87 -7.48
CA TYR A 255 8.51 4.80 -7.55
C TYR A 255 7.63 4.87 -8.80
N TRP A 256 6.97 6.01 -9.05
CA TRP A 256 6.09 6.15 -10.21
C TRP A 256 6.87 6.14 -11.53
N THR A 257 8.08 6.69 -11.55
CA THR A 257 8.96 6.60 -12.72
C THR A 257 9.36 5.16 -12.97
N GLY A 258 9.67 4.38 -11.93
CA GLY A 258 10.01 2.95 -12.04
C GLY A 258 8.83 2.12 -12.53
N MET A 259 7.63 2.35 -12.00
CA MET A 259 6.41 1.65 -12.45
C MET A 259 5.99 2.07 -13.86
N ALA A 260 6.11 3.35 -14.20
CA ALA A 260 5.89 3.84 -15.56
C ALA A 260 6.92 3.26 -16.52
N VAL A 261 8.19 3.17 -16.13
CA VAL A 261 9.25 2.56 -16.92
C VAL A 261 9.00 1.06 -17.09
N ILE A 262 8.68 0.31 -16.04
CA ILE A 262 8.28 -1.10 -16.16
C ILE A 262 7.08 -1.25 -17.09
N ALA A 263 6.03 -0.46 -16.92
CA ALA A 263 4.85 -0.50 -17.79
C ALA A 263 5.20 -0.17 -19.26
N ILE A 264 6.03 0.84 -19.50
CA ILE A 264 6.51 1.22 -20.83
C ILE A 264 7.35 0.08 -21.42
N ILE A 265 8.32 -0.47 -20.69
CA ILE A 265 9.13 -1.60 -21.14
C ILE A 265 8.24 -2.79 -21.48
N THR A 266 7.28 -3.12 -20.63
CA THR A 266 6.38 -4.25 -20.83
C THR A 266 5.49 -4.05 -22.06
N VAL A 267 5.04 -2.82 -22.32
CA VAL A 267 4.21 -2.47 -23.49
C VAL A 267 5.04 -2.37 -24.77
N PHE A 268 6.28 -1.88 -24.69
CA PHE A 268 7.16 -1.63 -25.83
C PHE A 268 8.16 -2.76 -26.11
N SER A 269 8.33 -3.74 -25.21
CA SER A 269 9.19 -4.90 -25.44
C SER A 269 8.75 -5.72 -26.68
N PRO A 270 7.43 -5.96 -26.91
CA PRO A 270 6.97 -6.58 -28.15
C PRO A 270 7.20 -5.71 -29.39
N THR A 271 7.16 -4.39 -29.25
CA THR A 271 7.37 -3.44 -30.35
C THR A 271 8.85 -3.31 -30.68
N ILE A 272 9.76 -3.28 -29.70
CA ILE A 272 11.21 -3.25 -29.93
C ILE A 272 11.69 -4.56 -30.55
N LEU A 273 11.23 -5.71 -30.04
CA LEU A 273 11.57 -7.03 -30.59
C LEU A 273 10.83 -7.33 -31.91
N GLY A 274 9.62 -6.82 -32.09
CA GLY A 274 8.78 -7.00 -33.28
C GLY A 274 9.09 -6.03 -34.42
N ILE A 275 9.53 -4.80 -34.14
CA ILE A 275 9.98 -3.84 -35.15
C ILE A 275 11.27 -4.33 -35.83
N THR A 276 12.18 -5.00 -35.11
CA THR A 276 13.34 -5.65 -35.72
C THR A 276 12.93 -6.75 -36.71
N ALA A 277 11.80 -7.43 -36.45
CA ALA A 277 11.24 -8.44 -37.36
C ALA A 277 10.43 -7.84 -38.53
N LEU A 278 9.90 -6.62 -38.40
CA LEU A 278 9.13 -5.96 -39.47
C LEU A 278 10.06 -5.32 -40.52
N PHE A 279 11.18 -4.72 -40.10
CA PHE A 279 12.14 -4.12 -41.03
C PHE A 279 12.98 -5.14 -41.80
N THR A 280 13.07 -6.39 -41.32
CA THR A 280 13.69 -7.49 -42.08
C THR A 280 12.78 -8.03 -43.19
N LYS A 281 11.49 -7.68 -43.19
CA LYS A 281 10.53 -8.10 -44.21
C LYS A 281 10.45 -7.14 -45.40
N THR A 282 10.87 -5.89 -45.27
CA THR A 282 10.73 -4.85 -46.31
C THR A 282 11.95 -4.65 -47.20
N THR A 283 13.13 -5.19 -46.86
CA THR A 283 14.36 -5.05 -47.67
C THR A 283 14.63 -6.21 -48.63
N GLY A 284 13.71 -7.17 -48.78
CA GLY A 284 13.96 -8.43 -49.47
C GLY A 284 12.93 -8.85 -50.53
N THR A 285 12.49 -7.95 -51.42
CA THR A 285 11.84 -8.35 -52.69
C THR A 285 12.10 -7.30 -53.77
N GLY A 286 13.13 -7.54 -54.57
CA GLY A 286 13.47 -6.78 -55.77
C GLY A 286 14.25 -7.68 -56.73
N THR A 287 13.73 -8.86 -57.04
CA THR A 287 14.27 -9.74 -58.08
C THR A 287 13.78 -9.28 -59.45
N VAL A 288 14.75 -8.91 -60.28
CA VAL A 288 14.65 -8.72 -61.73
C VAL A 288 14.13 -10.01 -62.38
N GLU A 289 12.90 -10.01 -62.89
CA GLU A 289 12.42 -11.06 -63.79
C GLU A 289 12.73 -10.69 -65.24
N ASN A 290 13.65 -11.46 -65.83
CA ASN A 290 13.83 -11.54 -67.27
C ASN A 290 12.59 -12.21 -67.88
N LEU A 291 11.80 -11.47 -68.66
CA LEU A 291 10.76 -12.05 -69.50
C LEU A 291 11.29 -12.17 -70.95
N GLU A 292 11.56 -13.41 -71.34
CA GLU A 292 11.77 -13.82 -72.73
C GLU A 292 10.52 -13.50 -73.58
N LEU A 293 10.70 -12.76 -74.68
CA LEU A 293 9.66 -12.57 -75.70
C LEU A 293 9.96 -13.46 -76.92
N ARG A 294 9.19 -14.55 -77.03
CA ARG A 294 9.09 -15.43 -78.20
C ARG A 294 8.49 -14.65 -79.39
N THR A 295 9.17 -14.73 -80.53
CA THR A 295 8.75 -14.20 -81.83
C THR A 295 7.69 -15.08 -82.51
N THR A 296 6.75 -14.48 -83.25
CA THR A 296 6.18 -14.91 -84.55
C THR A 296 5.15 -13.88 -85.08
N PRO A 297 4.84 -13.84 -86.40
CA PRO A 297 4.88 -12.60 -87.19
C PRO A 297 3.57 -12.21 -87.90
N ARG A 298 3.55 -10.97 -88.41
CA ARG A 298 2.73 -10.32 -89.49
C ARG A 298 2.38 -8.91 -88.99
N GLY A 299 2.52 -7.83 -89.72
CA GLY A 299 2.85 -7.60 -91.10
C GLY A 299 2.47 -6.14 -91.39
N ASP A 300 3.42 -5.43 -91.97
CA ASP A 300 3.22 -4.33 -92.91
C ASP A 300 2.89 -2.89 -92.42
N ARG A 301 3.68 -2.00 -93.01
CA ARG A 301 3.46 -0.58 -93.37
C ARG A 301 3.62 0.56 -92.33
N ARG A 302 4.78 1.21 -92.51
CA ARG A 302 4.99 2.65 -92.79
C ARG A 302 5.12 3.63 -91.61
N GLY A 303 6.27 4.31 -91.59
CA GLY A 303 6.33 5.76 -91.40
C GLY A 303 7.43 6.25 -90.48
N CYS A 304 8.47 6.84 -91.06
CA CYS A 304 9.41 7.78 -90.42
C CYS A 304 8.67 8.85 -89.60
N TRP A 305 9.33 9.45 -88.59
CA TRP A 305 9.91 10.81 -88.63
C TRP A 305 10.46 11.21 -87.26
N TRP A 306 11.47 12.09 -87.31
CA TRP A 306 12.40 12.52 -86.26
C TRP A 306 11.86 13.58 -85.29
N GLU A 307 12.51 13.64 -84.12
CA GLU A 307 12.92 14.81 -83.29
C GLU A 307 12.00 16.03 -83.14
N LEU A 308 11.72 16.37 -81.88
CA LEU A 308 12.40 17.47 -81.16
C LEU A 308 12.41 17.20 -79.65
#